data_AF-A0A7S3P2Z6-F1
#
_entry.id   AF-A0A7S3P2Z6-F1
#
_cell.length_a   1.000
_cell.length_b   1.000
_cell.length_c   1.000
_cell.angle_alpha   90.00
_cell.angle_beta   90.00
_cell.angle_gamma   90.00
#
_symmetry.space_group_name_H-M   'P 1'
#
loop_
_entity.id
_entity.type
_entity.pdbx_description
1 polymer ?
#
loop_
_entity_poly.entity_id
_entity_poly.type
_entity_poly.pdbx_seq_one_letter_code
_entity_poly.pdbx_strand_id
1 'polypeptide(L)'
;NKKYAEYSEDCAAYKEKISEELAKNCQKVIDIVNNDCLPKSKEEEARVFYLKMVGDYYRYTAETATGSKLEEVTENAAKFYQQATEAAEKELKPFNSNRLGLALNYSVFWYELKNDSSKACEIAEKALNGARDEIDNMENEEARDALSIIELLKENLDLWKEEEGAEDNPVEDL
;
A
#
# COMPACT_ATOMS: atom_id res chain seq x y z
N ASN A 1 8.66 -1.43 32.58
CA ASN A 1 9.67 -0.70 33.39
C ASN A 1 8.93 0.21 34.37
N LYS A 2 8.98 -0.04 35.70
CA LYS A 2 8.18 0.69 36.70
C LYS A 2 8.40 2.22 36.71
N LYS A 3 9.57 2.67 36.26
CA LYS A 3 9.96 4.09 36.24
C LYS A 3 9.08 4.97 35.33
N TYR A 4 8.44 4.38 34.31
CA TYR A 4 7.64 5.14 33.34
C TYR A 4 6.17 4.71 33.31
N ALA A 5 5.74 3.86 34.25
CA ALA A 5 4.38 3.35 34.28
C ALA A 5 3.34 4.47 34.48
N GLU A 6 3.71 5.54 35.19
CA GLU A 6 2.86 6.72 35.43
C GLU A 6 2.49 7.47 34.13
N TYR A 7 3.35 7.45 33.11
CA TYR A 7 3.09 8.13 31.84
C TYR A 7 2.29 7.26 30.85
N SER A 8 2.04 5.99 31.18
CA SER A 8 1.44 5.04 30.24
C SER A 8 0.00 5.42 29.89
N GLU A 9 -0.75 5.98 30.84
CA GLU A 9 -2.14 6.41 30.65
C GLU A 9 -2.20 7.65 29.76
N ASP A 10 -1.38 8.66 30.05
CA ASP A 10 -1.29 9.89 29.23
C ASP A 10 -0.86 9.58 27.79
N CYS A 11 0.14 8.70 27.61
CA CYS A 11 0.57 8.28 26.29
C CYS A 11 -0.52 7.51 25.53
N ALA A 12 -1.29 6.65 26.22
CA ALA A 12 -2.39 5.91 25.62
C ALA A 12 -3.51 6.86 25.18
N ALA A 13 -3.91 7.79 26.04
CA ALA A 13 -4.94 8.79 25.72
C ALA A 13 -4.52 9.70 24.55
N TYR A 14 -3.24 10.09 24.49
CA TYR A 14 -2.73 10.89 23.38
C TYR A 14 -2.69 10.09 22.07
N LYS A 15 -2.29 8.81 22.13
CA LYS A 15 -2.34 7.91 20.97
C LYS A 15 -3.78 7.76 20.45
N GLU A 16 -4.74 7.53 21.33
CA GLU A 16 -6.16 7.41 20.97
C GLU A 16 -6.67 8.65 20.25
N LYS A 17 -6.37 9.84 20.79
CA LYS A 17 -6.72 11.11 20.13
C LYS A 17 -6.15 11.23 18.71
N ILE A 18 -4.88 10.88 18.51
CA ILE A 18 -4.25 10.92 17.18
C ILE A 18 -4.92 9.92 16.24
N SER A 19 -5.21 8.71 16.72
CA SER A 19 -5.90 7.67 15.93
C SER A 19 -7.29 8.13 15.47
N GLU A 20 -8.06 8.77 16.35
CA GLU A 20 -9.38 9.33 16.00
C GLU A 20 -9.27 10.43 14.95
N GLU A 21 -8.32 11.34 15.09
CA GLU A 21 -8.07 12.41 14.12
C GLU A 21 -7.63 11.85 12.76
N LEU A 22 -6.76 10.83 12.76
CA LEU A 22 -6.33 10.13 11.55
C LEU A 22 -7.52 9.48 10.84
N ALA A 23 -8.31 8.67 11.55
CA ALA A 23 -9.46 7.98 10.99
C ALA A 23 -10.48 8.96 10.40
N LYS A 24 -10.76 10.06 11.13
CA LYS A 24 -11.68 11.11 10.67
C LYS A 24 -11.18 11.80 9.39
N ASN A 25 -9.89 12.09 9.31
CA ASN A 25 -9.32 12.75 8.12
C ASN A 25 -9.23 11.79 6.93
N CYS A 26 -8.89 10.52 7.15
CA CYS A 26 -8.93 9.49 6.11
C CYS A 26 -10.35 9.34 5.54
N GLN A 27 -11.37 9.25 6.40
CA GLN A 27 -12.75 9.14 5.95
C GLN A 27 -13.19 10.35 5.12
N LYS A 28 -12.85 11.57 5.52
CA LYS A 28 -13.15 12.77 4.71
C LYS A 28 -12.56 12.68 3.31
N VAL A 29 -11.31 12.23 3.20
CA VAL A 29 -10.65 12.10 1.89
C VAL A 29 -11.34 11.02 1.05
N ILE A 30 -11.66 9.87 1.65
CA ILE A 30 -12.40 8.78 0.99
C ILE A 30 -13.75 9.29 0.48
N ASP A 31 -14.48 10.04 1.29
CA ASP A 31 -15.80 10.59 0.92
C ASP A 31 -15.69 11.58 -0.24
N ILE A 32 -14.70 12.49 -0.21
CA ILE A 32 -14.44 13.43 -1.30
C ILE A 32 -14.10 12.66 -2.58
N VAL A 33 -13.20 11.68 -2.51
CA VAL A 33 -12.79 10.93 -3.71
C VAL A 33 -13.96 10.17 -4.31
N ASN A 34 -14.76 9.48 -3.50
CA ASN A 34 -15.90 8.69 -3.97
C ASN A 34 -17.07 9.54 -4.48
N ASN A 35 -17.38 10.65 -3.82
CA ASN A 35 -18.56 11.45 -4.14
C ASN A 35 -18.27 12.54 -5.19
N ASP A 36 -17.04 13.04 -5.26
CA ASP A 36 -16.69 14.17 -6.12
C ASP A 36 -15.69 13.82 -7.22
N CYS A 37 -14.62 13.09 -6.92
CA CYS A 37 -13.52 12.89 -7.87
C CYS A 37 -13.81 11.76 -8.85
N LEU A 38 -14.10 10.55 -8.36
CA LEU A 38 -14.38 9.37 -9.17
C LEU A 38 -15.53 9.58 -10.17
N PRO A 39 -16.68 10.17 -9.79
CA PRO A 39 -17.78 10.40 -10.72
C PRO A 39 -17.46 11.40 -11.84
N LYS A 40 -16.46 12.26 -11.64
CA LYS A 40 -16.02 13.28 -12.61
C LYS A 40 -14.82 12.83 -13.44
N SER A 41 -14.15 11.74 -13.04
CA SER A 41 -12.99 11.20 -13.75
C SER A 41 -13.40 10.61 -15.10
N LYS A 42 -12.90 11.21 -16.19
CA LYS A 42 -13.13 10.73 -17.56
C LYS A 42 -11.95 9.96 -18.14
N GLU A 43 -10.78 10.13 -17.52
CA GLU A 43 -9.54 9.47 -17.92
C GLU A 43 -9.31 8.25 -17.04
N GLU A 44 -8.91 7.15 -17.66
CA GLU A 44 -8.69 5.87 -16.96
C GLU A 44 -7.50 5.95 -16.00
N GLU A 45 -6.47 6.72 -16.34
CA GLU A 45 -5.33 6.97 -15.45
C GLU A 45 -5.77 7.69 -14.17
N ALA A 46 -6.59 8.74 -14.29
CA ALA A 46 -7.15 9.44 -13.14
C ALA A 46 -8.06 8.51 -12.31
N ARG A 47 -8.83 7.62 -12.95
CA ARG A 47 -9.64 6.62 -12.25
C ARG A 47 -8.77 5.67 -11.43
N VAL A 48 -7.68 5.14 -12.00
CA VAL A 48 -6.72 4.29 -11.29
C VAL A 48 -6.13 5.03 -10.10
N PHE A 49 -5.68 6.27 -10.29
CA PHE A 49 -5.12 7.11 -9.24
C PHE A 49 -6.11 7.27 -8.06
N TYR A 50 -7.37 7.60 -8.34
CA TYR A 50 -8.37 7.79 -7.29
C TYR A 50 -8.77 6.49 -6.58
N LEU A 51 -8.89 5.37 -7.31
CA LEU A 51 -9.16 4.07 -6.70
C LEU A 51 -8.02 3.65 -5.78
N LYS A 52 -6.76 3.79 -6.23
CA LYS A 52 -5.56 3.56 -5.43
C LYS A 52 -5.59 4.44 -4.17
N MET A 53 -5.88 5.73 -4.33
CA MET A 53 -5.92 6.68 -3.22
C MET A 53 -6.94 6.25 -2.15
N VAL A 54 -8.14 5.81 -2.54
CA VAL A 54 -9.12 5.27 -1.57
C VAL A 54 -8.57 4.04 -0.84
N GLY A 55 -7.89 3.12 -1.55
CA GLY A 55 -7.21 1.98 -0.95
C GLY A 55 -6.16 2.40 0.09
N ASP A 56 -5.33 3.39 -0.24
CA ASP A 56 -4.30 3.96 0.65
C ASP A 56 -4.92 4.54 1.94
N TYR A 57 -5.99 5.32 1.84
CA TYR A 57 -6.63 5.92 3.02
C TYR A 57 -7.35 4.90 3.91
N TYR A 58 -7.89 3.81 3.34
CA TYR A 58 -8.37 2.69 4.16
C TYR A 58 -7.21 1.97 4.86
N ARG A 59 -6.07 1.77 4.17
CA ARG A 59 -4.86 1.19 4.76
C ARG A 59 -4.33 2.03 5.93
N TYR A 60 -4.25 3.36 5.78
CA TYR A 60 -3.85 4.26 6.88
C TYR A 60 -4.80 4.19 8.08
N THR A 61 -6.10 4.04 7.83
CA THR A 61 -7.07 3.86 8.92
C THR A 61 -6.83 2.52 9.64
N ALA A 62 -6.47 1.47 8.89
CA ALA A 62 -6.19 0.15 9.45
C ALA A 62 -5.00 0.13 10.43
N GLU A 63 -3.98 0.97 10.23
CA GLU A 63 -2.80 1.06 11.11
C GLU A 63 -3.15 1.39 12.58
N THR A 64 -4.32 2.01 12.81
CA THR A 64 -4.80 2.38 14.15
C THR A 64 -6.09 1.69 14.56
N ALA A 65 -6.77 1.02 13.62
CA ALA A 65 -8.02 0.32 13.87
C ALA A 65 -7.79 -0.99 14.62
N THR A 66 -8.81 -1.46 15.33
CA THR A 66 -8.80 -2.74 16.04
C THR A 66 -10.14 -3.46 15.90
N GLY A 67 -10.15 -4.76 16.19
CA GLY A 67 -11.37 -5.58 16.17
C GLY A 67 -12.11 -5.52 14.83
N SER A 68 -13.44 -5.43 14.90
CA SER A 68 -14.29 -5.41 13.70
C SER A 68 -14.01 -4.22 12.76
N LYS A 69 -13.55 -3.09 13.30
CA LYS A 69 -13.22 -1.93 12.45
C LYS A 69 -11.99 -2.21 11.60
N LEU A 70 -10.98 -2.90 12.15
CA LEU A 70 -9.79 -3.31 11.42
C LEU A 70 -10.14 -4.24 10.26
N GLU A 71 -11.00 -5.22 10.51
CA GLU A 71 -11.49 -6.14 9.46
C GLU A 71 -12.20 -5.36 8.33
N GLU A 72 -13.14 -4.49 8.69
CA GLU A 72 -13.90 -3.67 7.74
C GLU A 72 -13.01 -2.79 6.85
N VAL A 73 -12.06 -2.04 7.44
CA VAL A 73 -11.20 -1.14 6.66
C VAL A 73 -10.18 -1.91 5.83
N THR A 74 -9.71 -3.06 6.32
CA THR A 74 -8.78 -3.93 5.57
C THR A 74 -9.46 -4.55 4.35
N GLU A 75 -10.72 -5.01 4.49
CA GLU A 75 -11.50 -5.51 3.35
C GLU A 75 -11.77 -4.43 2.32
N ASN A 76 -12.11 -3.21 2.77
CA ASN A 76 -12.30 -2.08 1.87
C ASN A 76 -11.01 -1.68 1.15
N ALA A 77 -9.87 -1.63 1.83
CA ALA A 77 -8.57 -1.38 1.22
C ALA A 77 -8.29 -2.41 0.10
N ALA A 78 -8.43 -3.71 0.40
CA ALA A 78 -8.24 -4.78 -0.58
C ALA A 78 -9.16 -4.62 -1.80
N LYS A 79 -10.44 -4.32 -1.57
CA LYS A 79 -11.43 -4.13 -2.64
C LYS A 79 -11.07 -2.96 -3.57
N PHE A 80 -10.59 -1.84 -3.03
CA PHE A 80 -10.22 -0.68 -3.85
C PHE A 80 -8.89 -0.88 -4.59
N TYR A 81 -7.89 -1.51 -3.95
CA TYR A 81 -6.66 -1.89 -4.63
C TYR A 81 -6.90 -2.89 -5.77
N GLN A 82 -7.77 -3.88 -5.57
CA GLN A 82 -8.12 -4.83 -6.61
C GLN A 82 -8.78 -4.12 -7.81
N GLN A 83 -9.78 -3.27 -7.58
CA GLN A 83 -10.42 -2.50 -8.64
C GLN A 83 -9.43 -1.57 -9.38
N ALA A 84 -8.51 -0.94 -8.64
CA ALA A 84 -7.46 -0.13 -9.24
C ALA A 84 -6.53 -0.99 -10.11
N THR A 85 -6.21 -2.21 -9.66
CA THR A 85 -5.31 -3.12 -10.37
C THR A 85 -5.94 -3.59 -11.68
N GLU A 86 -7.20 -4.02 -11.63
CA GLU A 86 -7.96 -4.44 -12.81
C GLU A 86 -8.06 -3.30 -13.85
N ALA A 87 -8.31 -2.07 -13.40
CA ALA A 87 -8.34 -0.90 -14.29
C ALA A 87 -6.95 -0.57 -14.87
N ALA A 88 -5.91 -0.61 -14.05
CA ALA A 88 -4.54 -0.30 -14.47
C ALA A 88 -4.00 -1.32 -15.47
N GLU A 89 -4.27 -2.62 -15.27
CA GLU A 89 -3.82 -3.67 -16.18
C GLU A 89 -4.47 -3.58 -17.56
N LYS A 90 -5.69 -3.03 -17.63
CA LYS A 90 -6.44 -2.87 -18.88
C LYS A 90 -6.02 -1.62 -19.67
N GLU A 91 -5.71 -0.53 -18.98
CA GLU A 91 -5.63 0.80 -19.61
C GLU A 91 -4.24 1.45 -19.54
N LEU A 92 -3.36 1.01 -18.62
CA LEU A 92 -2.06 1.66 -18.37
C LEU A 92 -0.89 0.75 -18.74
N LYS A 93 0.16 1.34 -19.32
CA LYS A 93 1.42 0.63 -19.61
C LYS A 93 2.07 0.10 -18.31
N PRO A 94 2.79 -1.03 -18.34
CA PRO A 94 3.44 -1.60 -17.15
C PRO A 94 4.40 -0.65 -16.42
N PHE A 95 5.04 0.28 -17.14
CA PHE A 95 5.95 1.27 -16.58
C PHE A 95 5.28 2.61 -16.21
N ASN A 96 3.96 2.73 -16.34
CA ASN A 96 3.25 3.92 -15.90
C ASN A 96 3.41 4.09 -14.37
N SER A 97 3.75 5.30 -13.92
CA SER A 97 4.05 5.58 -12.51
C SER A 97 2.86 5.34 -11.58
N ASN A 98 1.62 5.61 -12.01
CA ASN A 98 0.42 5.29 -11.23
C ASN A 98 0.23 3.78 -11.07
N ARG A 99 0.47 3.00 -12.13
CA ARG A 99 0.38 1.53 -12.09
C ARG A 99 1.48 0.92 -11.21
N LEU A 100 2.71 1.39 -11.33
CA LEU A 100 3.83 0.95 -10.48
C LEU A 100 3.60 1.34 -9.02
N GLY A 101 3.17 2.58 -8.76
CA GLY A 101 2.88 3.05 -7.41
C GLY A 101 1.70 2.30 -6.78
N LEU A 102 0.71 1.88 -7.58
CA LEU A 102 -0.35 1.00 -7.13
C LEU A 102 0.20 -0.37 -6.71
N ALA A 103 1.04 -0.99 -7.54
CA ALA A 103 1.65 -2.28 -7.21
C ALA A 103 2.50 -2.21 -5.93
N LEU A 104 3.29 -1.15 -5.77
CA LEU A 104 4.08 -0.88 -4.57
C LEU A 104 3.19 -0.80 -3.32
N ASN A 105 2.15 0.01 -3.35
CA ASN A 105 1.28 0.18 -2.17
C ASN A 105 0.46 -1.08 -1.89
N TYR A 106 0.06 -1.81 -2.92
CA TYR A 106 -0.72 -3.03 -2.75
C TYR A 106 0.13 -4.20 -2.25
N SER A 107 1.40 -4.32 -2.66
CA SER A 107 2.31 -5.31 -2.09
C SER A 107 2.57 -5.02 -0.61
N VAL A 108 2.84 -3.76 -0.24
CA VAL A 108 2.97 -3.34 1.17
C VAL A 108 1.71 -3.67 1.97
N PHE A 109 0.51 -3.46 1.42
CA PHE A 109 -0.74 -3.86 2.07
C PHE A 109 -0.80 -5.36 2.37
N TRP A 110 -0.42 -6.21 1.41
CA TRP A 110 -0.43 -7.66 1.61
C TRP A 110 0.59 -8.10 2.65
N TYR A 111 1.77 -7.47 2.63
CA TYR A 111 2.82 -7.75 3.60
C TYR A 111 2.39 -7.31 5.02
N GLU A 112 2.10 -6.02 5.22
CA GLU A 112 1.90 -5.43 6.55
C GLU A 112 0.54 -5.76 7.17
N LEU A 113 -0.54 -5.82 6.38
CA LEU A 113 -1.90 -5.97 6.93
C LEU A 113 -2.50 -7.36 6.76
N LYS A 114 -2.14 -8.06 5.69
CA LYS A 114 -2.59 -9.44 5.46
C LYS A 114 -1.60 -10.49 5.94
N ASN A 115 -0.38 -10.08 6.32
CA ASN A 115 0.69 -10.97 6.74
C ASN A 115 0.92 -12.10 5.72
N ASP A 116 0.88 -11.74 4.43
CA ASP A 116 1.06 -12.64 3.30
C ASP A 116 2.21 -12.13 2.43
N SER A 117 3.43 -12.44 2.87
CA SER A 117 4.67 -12.08 2.19
C SER A 117 4.77 -12.69 0.79
N SER A 118 4.29 -13.92 0.61
CA SER A 118 4.25 -14.59 -0.70
C SER A 118 3.43 -13.78 -1.70
N LYS A 119 2.23 -13.34 -1.32
CA LYS A 119 1.40 -12.52 -2.20
C LYS A 119 1.97 -11.13 -2.44
N ALA A 120 2.57 -10.52 -1.41
CA ALA A 120 3.26 -9.24 -1.56
C ALA A 120 4.40 -9.33 -2.58
N CYS A 121 5.24 -10.36 -2.47
CA CYS A 121 6.33 -10.64 -3.40
C CYS A 121 5.82 -10.89 -4.82
N GLU A 122 4.78 -11.70 -4.99
CA GLU A 122 4.17 -11.98 -6.30
C GLU A 122 3.76 -10.68 -7.02
N ILE A 123 3.12 -9.75 -6.30
CA ILE A 123 2.66 -8.47 -6.86
C ILE A 123 3.85 -7.59 -7.26
N ALA A 124 4.85 -7.46 -6.38
CA ALA A 124 6.03 -6.64 -6.64
C ALA A 124 6.86 -7.20 -7.80
N GLU A 125 7.10 -8.51 -7.84
CA GLU A 125 7.82 -9.18 -8.93
C GLU A 125 7.09 -9.05 -10.27
N LYS A 126 5.77 -9.22 -10.29
CA LYS A 126 4.96 -9.03 -11.50
C LYS A 126 5.09 -7.61 -12.05
N ALA A 127 5.08 -6.60 -11.19
CA ALA A 127 5.25 -5.20 -11.59
C ALA A 127 6.65 -4.93 -12.14
N LEU A 128 7.70 -5.43 -11.47
CA LEU A 128 9.09 -5.29 -11.91
C LEU A 128 9.36 -5.98 -13.25
N ASN A 129 8.87 -7.20 -13.42
CA ASN A 129 9.01 -7.93 -14.68
C ASN A 129 8.29 -7.22 -15.83
N GLY A 130 7.05 -6.77 -15.60
CA GLY A 130 6.30 -6.01 -16.60
C GLY A 130 7.01 -4.72 -17.02
N ALA A 131 7.56 -3.94 -16.08
CA ALA A 131 8.31 -2.74 -16.40
C ALA A 131 9.62 -3.05 -17.13
N ARG A 132 10.32 -4.12 -16.76
CA ARG A 132 11.55 -4.57 -17.41
C ARG A 132 11.31 -4.97 -18.87
N ASP A 133 10.23 -5.69 -19.15
CA ASP A 133 9.90 -6.17 -20.49
C ASP A 133 9.59 -5.03 -21.48
N GLU A 134 9.18 -3.86 -20.97
CA GLU A 134 8.83 -2.69 -21.78
C GLU A 134 9.78 -1.49 -21.60
N ILE A 135 10.95 -1.69 -20.99
CA ILE A 135 11.89 -0.60 -20.67
C ILE A 135 12.36 0.16 -21.91
N ASP A 136 12.48 -0.53 -23.06
CA ASP A 136 12.89 0.09 -24.33
C ASP A 136 11.83 1.03 -24.92
N ASN A 137 10.57 0.91 -24.48
CA ASN A 137 9.45 1.76 -24.91
C ASN A 137 9.24 2.98 -23.99
N MET A 138 10.06 3.11 -22.95
CA MET A 138 9.94 4.15 -21.93
C MET A 138 10.58 5.45 -22.40
N GLU A 139 9.81 6.55 -22.39
CA GLU A 139 10.35 7.87 -22.71
C GLU A 139 11.09 8.49 -21.51
N ASN A 140 12.06 9.38 -21.77
CA ASN A 140 12.92 9.95 -20.73
C ASN A 140 12.16 10.67 -19.60
N GLU A 141 11.03 11.32 -19.90
CA GLU A 141 10.22 12.01 -18.89
C GLU A 141 9.44 11.02 -18.00
N GLU A 142 8.91 9.95 -18.58
CA GLU A 142 8.21 8.87 -17.86
C GLU A 142 9.18 8.04 -17.01
N ALA A 143 10.44 7.91 -17.47
CA ALA A 143 11.45 7.08 -16.82
C ALA A 143 11.84 7.56 -15.42
N ARG A 144 11.87 8.87 -15.17
CA ARG A 144 12.35 9.38 -13.89
C ARG A 144 11.49 8.91 -12.72
N ASP A 145 10.18 9.06 -12.84
CA ASP A 145 9.25 8.72 -11.77
C ASP A 145 9.07 7.19 -11.67
N ALA A 146 9.03 6.50 -12.81
CA ALA A 146 8.94 5.04 -12.86
C ALA A 146 10.15 4.37 -12.20
N LEU A 147 11.38 4.83 -12.49
CA LEU A 147 12.61 4.26 -11.92
C LEU A 147 12.67 4.40 -10.40
N SER A 148 12.25 5.54 -9.85
CA SER A 148 12.21 5.71 -8.39
C SER A 148 11.29 4.69 -7.71
N ILE A 149 10.15 4.36 -8.34
CA ILE A 149 9.19 3.39 -7.80
C ILE A 149 9.70 1.95 -7.97
N ILE A 150 10.37 1.67 -9.10
CA ILE A 150 11.01 0.38 -9.38
C ILE A 150 12.08 0.08 -8.33
N GLU A 151 12.90 1.06 -7.95
CA GLU A 151 13.90 0.85 -6.90
C GLU A 151 13.25 0.56 -5.54
N LEU A 152 12.21 1.30 -5.16
CA LEU A 152 11.45 1.02 -3.92
C LEU A 152 10.83 -0.39 -3.92
N LEU A 153 10.32 -0.85 -5.07
CA LEU A 153 9.80 -2.22 -5.22
C LEU A 153 10.90 -3.28 -5.01
N LYS A 154 12.12 -3.04 -5.50
CA LYS A 154 13.26 -3.93 -5.29
C LYS A 154 13.71 -3.94 -3.84
N GLU A 155 13.83 -2.76 -3.21
CA GLU A 155 14.21 -2.62 -1.80
C GLU A 155 13.25 -3.40 -0.89
N ASN A 156 11.94 -3.27 -1.12
CA ASN A 156 10.93 -4.04 -0.37
C ASN A 156 11.07 -5.55 -0.60
N LEU A 157 11.26 -6.00 -1.85
CA LEU A 157 11.42 -7.42 -2.14
C LEU A 157 12.65 -8.03 -1.49
N ASP A 158 13.78 -7.32 -1.51
CA ASP A 158 15.02 -7.77 -0.89
C ASP A 158 14.82 -7.89 0.63
N LEU A 159 14.20 -6.88 1.26
CA LEU A 159 13.88 -6.90 2.68
C LEU A 159 12.99 -8.09 3.07
N TRP A 160 11.89 -8.32 2.36
CA TRP A 160 10.94 -9.38 2.69
C TRP A 160 11.54 -10.79 2.47
N LYS A 161 12.39 -10.97 1.45
CA LYS A 161 13.08 -12.24 1.20
C LYS A 161 14.18 -12.52 2.23
N GLU A 162 14.86 -11.48 2.72
CA GLU A 162 15.82 -11.63 3.82
C GLU A 162 15.14 -12.08 5.12
N GLU A 163 13.96 -11.53 5.42
CA GLU A 163 13.17 -11.91 6.59
C GLU A 163 12.66 -13.36 6.50
N GLU A 164 12.15 -13.80 5.35
CA GLU A 164 11.76 -15.21 5.14
C GLU A 164 12.97 -16.17 5.27
N GLY A 165 14.13 -15.79 4.74
CA GLY A 165 15.36 -16.59 4.86
C GLY A 165 15.97 -16.59 6.26
N ALA A 166 15.65 -15.60 7.10
CA ALA A 166 16.05 -15.54 8.50
C ALA A 166 15.15 -16.39 9.40
N GLU A 167 13.85 -16.52 9.08
CA GLU A 167 12.91 -17.37 9.82
C GLU A 167 13.17 -18.88 9.60
N ASP A 168 13.72 -19.26 8.45
CA ASP A 168 14.06 -20.67 8.12
C ASP A 168 15.43 -21.13 8.67
N ASN A 169 16.20 -20.25 9.32
CA ASN A 169 17.36 -20.62 10.12
C ASN A 169 16.97 -20.64 11.60
N PRO A 170 16.54 -21.78 12.16
CA PRO A 170 16.55 -21.90 13.60
C PRO A 170 18.00 -21.68 14.01
N VAL A 171 18.25 -20.61 14.76
CA VAL A 171 19.47 -20.50 15.55
C VAL A 171 19.47 -21.76 16.42
N GLU A 172 20.22 -22.78 15.99
CA GLU A 172 20.61 -23.88 16.86
C GLU A 172 21.40 -23.22 17.99
N ASP A 173 20.72 -22.97 19.10
CA ASP A 173 21.34 -22.68 20.38
C ASP A 173 22.34 -23.82 20.66
N LEU A 174 23.63 -23.52 20.48
CA LEU A 174 24.77 -24.26 21.00
C LEU A 174 25.33 -23.52 22.22
#